data_AF-A0A2E1CZY5-F1
#
_entry.id   AF-A0A2E1CZY5-F1
#
_cell.length_a   1.000
_cell.length_b   1.000
_cell.length_c   1.000
_cell.angle_alpha   90.00
_cell.angle_beta   90.00
_cell.angle_gamma   90.00
#
_symmetry.space_group_name_H-M   'P 1'
#
loop_
_entity.id
_entity.type
_entity.pdbx_description
1 polymer ?
#
loop_
_entity_poly.entity_id
_entity_poly.type
_entity_poly.pdbx_seq_one_letter_code
_entity_poly.pdbx_strand_id
1 'polypeptide(L)' 'MIGDPEGSFTKEIGLDIDLSVAGLGLRSKRFTAVIEDNIVTYIEAEDAPPDYERSSVSNLTKFLKNR' A
#
# COMPACT_ATOMS: atom_id res chain seq x y z
N MET A 1 11.03 6.84 7.56
CA MET A 1 9.62 7.27 7.39
C MET A 1 9.61 8.38 6.35
N ILE A 2 8.76 8.27 5.34
CA ILE A 2 8.54 9.32 4.32
C ILE A 2 7.13 9.84 4.55
N GLY A 3 6.96 11.15 4.61
CA GLY A 3 5.64 11.77 4.82
C GLY A 3 4.95 12.05 3.49
N ASP A 4 3.66 11.71 3.41
CA ASP A 4 2.74 12.12 2.33
C ASP A 4 1.53 12.83 2.96
N PRO A 5 1.72 14.02 3.57
CA PRO A 5 0.69 14.67 4.39
C PRO A 5 -0.55 15.09 3.59
N GLU A 6 -0.37 15.50 2.34
CA GLU A 6 -1.47 15.90 1.44
C GLU A 6 -2.09 14.69 0.69
N GLY A 7 -1.55 13.50 0.88
CA GLY A 7 -1.96 12.28 0.17
C GLY A 7 -1.70 12.34 -1.34
N SER A 8 -0.81 13.23 -1.80
CA SER A 8 -0.52 13.44 -3.22
C SER A 8 -0.02 12.18 -3.90
N PHE A 9 1.01 11.54 -3.32
CA PHE A 9 1.57 10.29 -3.83
C PHE A 9 0.53 9.18 -3.77
N THR A 10 -0.15 9.05 -2.63
CA THR A 10 -1.18 8.03 -2.40
C THR A 10 -2.29 8.09 -3.45
N LYS A 11 -2.77 9.30 -3.79
CA LYS A 11 -3.76 9.52 -4.86
C LYS A 11 -3.19 9.19 -6.24
N GLU A 12 -1.98 9.64 -6.54
CA GLU A 12 -1.34 9.40 -7.85
C GLU A 12 -1.16 7.91 -8.15
N ILE A 13 -0.89 7.09 -7.13
CA ILE A 13 -0.78 5.63 -7.28
C ILE A 13 -2.13 4.91 -7.14
N GLY A 14 -3.24 5.63 -6.94
CA GLY A 14 -4.58 5.06 -6.82
C GLY A 14 -4.79 4.18 -5.59
N LEU A 15 -4.03 4.41 -4.52
CA LEU A 15 -4.14 3.68 -3.25
C LEU A 15 -4.81 4.50 -2.16
N ASP A 16 -5.52 5.56 -2.52
CA ASP A 16 -6.31 6.33 -1.58
C ASP A 16 -7.59 5.60 -1.15
N ILE A 17 -7.99 5.84 0.09
CA ILE A 17 -9.25 5.36 0.66
C ILE A 17 -9.83 6.44 1.57
N ASP A 18 -11.11 6.73 1.42
CA ASP A 18 -11.84 7.63 2.30
C ASP A 18 -12.31 6.87 3.55
N LEU A 19 -11.73 7.22 4.70
CA LEU A 19 -12.09 6.70 6.01
C LEU A 19 -12.74 7.78 6.89
N SER A 20 -13.39 8.77 6.28
CA SER A 20 -14.12 9.83 6.99
C SER A 20 -15.23 9.29 7.89
N VAL A 21 -15.85 8.16 7.53
CA VAL A 21 -16.84 7.47 8.39
C VAL A 21 -16.24 7.04 9.74
N ALA A 22 -14.94 6.74 9.77
CA ALA A 22 -14.19 6.43 10.99
C ALA A 22 -13.50 7.66 11.61
N GLY A 23 -13.77 8.88 11.11
CA GLY A 23 -13.14 10.13 11.58
C GLY A 23 -11.67 10.29 11.17
N LEU A 24 -11.18 9.50 10.22
CA LEU A 24 -9.77 9.48 9.83
C LEU A 24 -9.46 10.33 8.58
N GLY A 25 -10.49 10.68 7.80
CA GLY A 25 -10.33 11.39 6.53
C GLY A 25 -9.73 10.50 5.43
N LEU A 26 -9.08 11.14 4.46
CA LEU A 26 -8.35 10.45 3.39
C LEU A 26 -7.10 9.75 3.94
N ARG A 27 -6.90 8.48 3.57
CA ARG A 27 -5.75 7.67 3.97
C ARG A 27 -5.22 6.88 2.79
N SER A 28 -4.04 6.30 2.99
CA SER A 28 -3.54 5.22 2.14
C SER A 28 -4.18 3.90 2.55
N LYS A 29 -4.54 3.08 1.56
CA LYS A 29 -4.74 1.64 1.76
C LYS A 29 -3.47 1.03 2.32
N ARG A 30 -3.59 -0.09 3.03
CA ARG A 30 -2.44 -0.87 3.45
C ARG A 30 -1.89 -1.60 2.22
N PHE A 31 -0.59 -1.49 1.97
CA PHE A 31 0.05 -2.16 0.86
C PHE A 31 1.52 -2.43 1.15
N THR A 32 2.10 -3.31 0.33
CA THR A 32 3.54 -3.53 0.23
C THR A 32 3.92 -3.52 -1.24
N ALA A 33 5.04 -2.90 -1.59
CA ALA A 33 5.54 -2.84 -2.97
C ALA A 33 7.05 -3.11 -3.04
N VAL A 34 7.50 -3.65 -4.16
CA VAL A 34 8.92 -3.72 -4.55
C VAL A 34 9.12 -2.80 -5.75
N ILE A 35 10.07 -1.88 -5.62
CA ILE A 35 10.38 -0.86 -6.62
C ILE A 35 11.86 -0.95 -6.95
N GLU A 36 12.17 -1.12 -8.23
CA GLU A 36 13.53 -1.24 -8.76
C GLU A 36 13.69 -0.23 -9.90
N ASP A 37 14.67 0.66 -9.81
CA ASP A 37 14.93 1.70 -10.82
C ASP A 37 13.68 2.50 -11.24
N ASN A 38 12.86 2.88 -10.26
CA ASN A 38 11.57 3.57 -10.43
C ASN A 38 10.48 2.75 -11.15
N ILE A 39 10.67 1.45 -11.30
CA ILE A 39 9.67 0.52 -11.84
C ILE A 39 9.06 -0.29 -10.69
N VAL A 40 7.73 -0.30 -10.59
CA VAL A 40 6.99 -1.18 -9.67
C VAL A 40 7.03 -2.59 -10.22
N THR A 41 7.70 -3.49 -9.51
CA THR A 41 7.87 -4.90 -9.93
C THR A 41 6.98 -5.86 -9.17
N TYR A 42 6.45 -5.42 -8.03
CA TYR A 42 5.46 -6.11 -7.23
C TYR A 42 4.68 -5.11 -6.40
N ILE A 43 3.37 -5.30 -6.29
CA ILE A 43 2.53 -4.55 -5.39
C ILE A 43 1.35 -5.41 -4.94
N GLU A 44 1.12 -5.47 -3.63
CA GLU A 44 -0.08 -6.05 -3.03
C GLU A 44 -0.69 -5.03 -2.09
N ALA A 45 -1.91 -4.62 -2.39
CA ALA A 45 -2.73 -3.75 -1.56
C ALA A 45 -3.90 -4.55 -0.98
N GLU A 46 -4.32 -4.18 0.23
CA GLU A 46 -5.50 -4.74 0.86
C GLU A 46 -6.78 -4.16 0.28
N ASP A 47 -7.83 -4.97 0.25
CA ASP A 47 -9.12 -4.57 -0.31
C ASP A 47 -9.86 -3.59 0.64
N ALA A 48 -9.86 -3.87 1.95
CA ALA A 48 -10.44 -3.00 2.96
C ALA A 48 -9.76 -3.14 4.34
N PRO A 49 -9.88 -2.16 5.25
CA PRO A 49 -9.57 -2.37 6.66
C PRO A 49 -10.56 -3.37 7.31
N PRO A 50 -10.11 -4.28 8.21
CA PRO A 50 -8.77 -4.35 8.82
C PRO A 50 -7.81 -5.33 8.15
N ASP A 51 -8.08 -5.77 6.92
CA ASP A 51 -7.28 -6.79 6.21
C ASP A 51 -5.78 -6.45 6.24
N TYR A 52 -4.96 -7.51 6.29
CA TYR A 52 -3.51 -7.38 6.44
C TYR A 52 -2.70 -8.51 5.80
N GLU A 53 -3.39 -9.50 5.23
CA GLU A 53 -2.80 -10.73 4.74
C GLU A 53 -2.01 -10.50 3.44
N ARG A 54 -2.55 -9.74 2.47
CA ARG A 54 -1.96 -9.61 1.12
C ARG A 54 -0.62 -8.89 1.17
N SER A 55 -0.57 -7.78 1.89
CA SER A 55 0.59 -6.92 2.12
C SER A 55 1.57 -7.46 3.17
N SER A 56 1.29 -8.63 3.76
CA SER A 56 2.14 -9.20 4.81
C SER A 56 3.56 -9.53 4.34
N VAL A 57 4.51 -9.51 5.29
CA VAL A 57 5.90 -9.92 5.06
C VAL A 57 6.00 -11.36 4.53
N SER A 58 5.09 -12.25 4.95
CA SER A 58 5.07 -13.64 4.48
C SER A 58 4.84 -13.71 2.97
N ASN A 59 3.89 -12.93 2.44
CA ASN A 59 3.62 -12.90 1.00
C ASN A 59 4.73 -12.21 0.22
N LEU A 60 5.24 -11.07 0.71
CA LEU A 60 6.40 -10.41 0.10
C LEU A 60 7.60 -11.37 0.00
N THR A 61 7.90 -12.10 1.07
CA THR A 61 9.05 -13.02 1.10
C THR A 61 8.89 -14.18 0.12
N LYS A 62 7.66 -14.68 -0.08
CA LYS A 62 7.38 -15.70 -1.11
C LYS A 62 7.68 -15.16 -2.51
N PHE A 63 7.25 -13.92 -2.80
CA PHE A 63 7.57 -13.26 -4.07
C PHE A 63 9.09 -13.14 -4.26
N LEU A 64 9.80 -12.60 -3.26
CA LEU A 64 11.24 -12.38 -3.35
C LEU A 64 12.06 -13.67 -3.49
N LYS A 65 11.60 -14.79 -2.91
CA LYS A 65 12.28 -16.09 -3.01
C LYS A 65 12.11 -16.78 -4.36
N ASN A 66 11.07 -16.43 -5.10
CA ASN A 66 10.73 -17.04 -6.39
C ASN A 66 11.17 -16.17 -7.58
N ARG A 67 11.99 -15.15 -7.33
CA ARG A 67 12.39 -14.12 -8.27
C ARG A 67 13.76 -14.38 -8.87
#